data_AF-A0A373G463-F1
#
_entry.id   AF-A0A373G463-F1
#
_cell.length_a   1.000
_cell.length_b   1.000
_cell.length_c   1.000
_cell.angle_alpha   90.00
_cell.angle_beta   90.00
_cell.angle_gamma   90.00
#
_symmetry.space_group_name_H-M   'P 1'
#
loop_
_entity.id
_entity.type
_entity.pdbx_description
1 polymer ?
#
loop_
_entity_poly.entity_id
_entity_poly.type
_entity_poly.pdbx_seq_one_letter_code
_entity_poly.pdbx_strand_id
1 'polypeptide(L)'
;MDILVPWKKGEGNIVITPGPNGAASVMSDVANEGLDRQQTVVFSTTKGNNPVSVSTTVSQEGKRQAFAVTEGRFILSDGSTFNVIKSKFYE
;
A
#
# COMPACT_ATOMS: atom_id res chain seq x y z
N MET A 1 -21.43 4.85 -3.29
CA MET A 1 -21.13 4.53 -1.88
C MET A 1 -19.84 3.76 -1.87
N ASP A 2 -18.90 4.15 -1.03
CA ASP A 2 -17.59 3.52 -0.97
C ASP A 2 -17.58 2.36 0.02
N ILE A 3 -16.73 1.38 -0.27
CA ILE A 3 -16.46 0.24 0.61
C ILE A 3 -15.10 0.49 1.25
N LEU A 4 -15.07 0.49 2.58
CA LEU A 4 -13.85 0.70 3.36
C LEU A 4 -13.35 -0.64 3.89
N VAL A 5 -12.10 -0.97 3.55
CA VAL A 5 -11.42 -2.16 4.05
C VAL A 5 -10.20 -1.71 4.86
N PRO A 6 -10.18 -1.92 6.18
CA PRO A 6 -9.02 -1.55 6.99
C PRO A 6 -7.74 -2.25 6.51
N TRP A 7 -6.63 -1.51 6.53
CA TRP A 7 -5.33 -2.11 6.32
C TRP A 7 -4.98 -3.05 7.50
N LYS A 8 -4.45 -4.24 7.20
CA LYS A 8 -3.98 -5.19 8.22
C LYS A 8 -2.74 -4.70 8.97
N LYS A 9 -1.98 -3.78 8.38
CA LYS A 9 -0.75 -3.20 8.93
C LYS A 9 -0.73 -1.70 8.67
N GLY A 10 -0.51 -0.91 9.72
CA GLY A 10 -0.54 0.56 9.66
C GLY A 10 -1.96 1.12 9.70
N GLU A 11 -2.08 2.43 9.50
CA GLU A 11 -3.34 3.15 9.64
C GLU A 11 -4.12 3.27 8.32
N GLY A 12 -5.39 3.64 8.43
CA GLY A 12 -6.30 3.94 7.34
C GLY A 12 -6.97 2.73 6.69
N ASN A 13 -7.61 2.98 5.56
CA ASN A 13 -8.41 2.03 4.80
C ASN A 13 -8.01 2.02 3.33
N ILE A 14 -8.17 0.84 2.72
CA ILE A 14 -8.34 0.69 1.28
C ILE A 14 -9.77 1.13 0.97
N VAL A 15 -9.89 2.21 0.20
CA VAL A 15 -11.16 2.76 -0.28
C VAL A 15 -11.45 2.18 -1.65
N ILE A 16 -12.59 1.50 -1.76
CA ILE A 16 -13.04 0.92 -3.03
C ILE A 16 -14.32 1.60 -3.45
N THR A 17 -14.28 2.27 -4.59
CA THR A 17 -15.44 2.96 -5.17
C THR A 17 -15.93 2.17 -6.38
N PRO A 18 -17.14 1.58 -6.32
CA PRO A 18 -17.74 0.92 -7.48
C PRO A 18 -17.99 1.91 -8.61
N GLY A 19 -17.66 1.52 -9.83
CA GLY A 19 -17.88 2.27 -11.06
C GLY A 19 -18.87 1.57 -12.01
N PRO A 20 -19.19 2.20 -13.15
CA PRO A 20 -20.04 1.59 -14.16
C PRO A 20 -19.39 0.34 -14.77
N ASN A 21 -20.22 -0.54 -15.34
CA ASN A 21 -19.78 -1.72 -16.10
C ASN A 21 -18.89 -2.71 -15.31
N GLY A 22 -19.08 -2.81 -13.99
CA GLY A 22 -18.30 -3.74 -13.16
C GLY A 22 -16.86 -3.29 -12.89
N ALA A 23 -16.53 -2.02 -13.20
CA ALA A 23 -15.27 -1.43 -12.79
C ALA A 23 -15.30 -1.02 -11.31
N ALA A 24 -14.12 -0.93 -10.69
CA ALA A 24 -13.95 -0.34 -9.37
C ALA A 24 -12.61 0.40 -9.31
N SER A 25 -12.58 1.56 -8.67
CA SER A 25 -11.33 2.24 -8.34
C SER A 25 -10.90 1.90 -6.91
N VAL A 26 -9.59 1.81 -6.71
CA VAL A 26 -8.98 1.46 -5.42
C VAL A 26 -7.98 2.54 -5.04
N MET A 27 -8.14 3.13 -3.86
CA MET A 27 -7.25 4.15 -3.31
C MET A 27 -7.01 3.89 -1.82
N SER A 28 -6.05 4.61 -1.23
CA SER A 28 -5.88 4.68 0.22
C SER A 28 -6.38 6.04 0.71
N ASP A 29 -7.10 6.07 1.84
CA ASP A 29 -7.60 7.32 2.44
C ASP A 29 -6.48 8.15 3.11
N VAL A 30 -5.42 7.48 3.55
CA VAL A 30 -4.25 8.10 4.19
C VAL A 30 -2.96 7.73 3.48
N ALA A 31 -1.95 8.59 3.63
CA ALA A 31 -0.58 8.25 3.30
C ALA A 31 -0.05 7.16 4.23
N ASN A 32 0.77 6.26 3.71
CA ASN A 32 1.42 5.24 4.53
C ASN A 32 2.71 5.82 5.12
N GLU A 33 2.68 6.22 6.39
CA GLU A 33 3.87 6.73 7.09
C GLU A 33 4.88 5.61 7.46
N GLY A 34 4.54 4.33 7.25
CA GLY A 34 5.39 3.17 7.51
C GLY A 34 6.15 2.66 6.27
N LEU A 35 6.59 1.39 6.33
CA LEU A 35 7.21 0.68 5.20
C LEU A 35 6.18 0.31 4.12
N ASP A 36 6.66 -0.02 2.91
CA ASP A 36 5.84 -0.57 1.83
C ASP A 36 4.95 -1.72 2.34
N ARG A 37 3.65 -1.67 2.03
CA ARG A 37 2.64 -2.65 2.48
C ARG A 37 1.81 -3.18 1.32
N GLN A 38 1.31 -4.41 1.47
CA GLN A 38 0.40 -5.03 0.50
C GLN A 38 -0.72 -5.81 1.19
N GLN A 39 -1.90 -5.84 0.56
CA GLN A 39 -3.05 -6.57 1.05
C GLN A 39 -3.90 -7.08 -0.12
N THR A 40 -4.25 -8.36 -0.08
CA THR A 40 -5.20 -8.95 -1.04
C THR A 40 -6.64 -8.66 -0.61
N VAL A 41 -7.41 -8.11 -1.54
CA VAL A 41 -8.86 -7.87 -1.43
C VAL A 41 -9.57 -8.88 -2.33
N VAL A 42 -10.64 -9.48 -1.83
CA VAL A 42 -11.46 -10.45 -2.56
C VAL A 42 -12.85 -9.87 -2.78
N PHE A 43 -13.24 -9.79 -4.05
CA PHE A 43 -14.59 -9.45 -4.49
C PHE A 43 -15.34 -10.74 -4.75
N SER A 44 -16.42 -10.99 -4.03
CA SER A 44 -17.27 -12.16 -4.25
C SER A 44 -18.70 -11.73 -4.56
N THR A 45 -19.35 -12.44 -5.48
CA THR A 45 -20.80 -12.34 -5.68
C THR A 45 -21.50 -13.45 -4.92
N THR A 46 -22.56 -13.07 -4.21
CA THR A 46 -23.52 -13.99 -3.60
C THR A 46 -24.77 -14.17 -4.46
N LYS A 47 -24.85 -13.49 -5.61
CA LYS A 47 -26.00 -13.53 -6.51
C LYS A 47 -25.92 -14.78 -7.40
N GLY A 48 -26.87 -15.69 -7.23
CA GLY A 48 -27.00 -16.93 -7.99
C GLY A 48 -26.43 -18.15 -7.25
N ASN A 49 -26.70 -19.35 -7.79
CA ASN A 49 -26.30 -20.62 -7.17
C ASN A 49 -24.80 -20.95 -7.32
N ASN A 50 -24.04 -20.14 -8.07
CA ASN A 50 -22.60 -20.30 -8.26
C ASN A 50 -21.87 -19.03 -7.81
N PRO A 51 -21.29 -19.01 -6.60
CA PRO A 51 -20.50 -17.87 -6.15
C PRO A 51 -19.24 -17.73 -7.00
N VAL A 52 -19.04 -16.56 -7.59
CA VAL A 52 -17.82 -16.20 -8.32
C VAL A 52 -17.01 -15.23 -7.45
N SER A 53 -15.69 -15.40 -7.43
CA SER A 53 -14.79 -14.48 -6.75
C SER A 53 -13.63 -14.05 -7.63
N VAL A 54 -13.21 -12.80 -7.45
CA VAL A 54 -12.03 -12.20 -8.07
C VAL A 54 -11.21 -11.57 -6.96
N SER A 55 -9.91 -11.81 -6.95
CA SER A 55 -8.99 -11.18 -5.99
C SER A 55 -8.06 -10.20 -6.68
N THR A 56 -7.70 -9.14 -5.96
CA THR A 56 -6.67 -8.19 -6.38
C THR A 56 -5.75 -7.88 -5.20
N THR A 57 -4.48 -7.63 -5.48
CA THR A 57 -3.51 -7.23 -4.46
C THR A 57 -3.29 -5.73 -4.55
N VAL A 58 -3.59 -5.03 -3.45
CA VAL A 58 -3.38 -3.60 -3.31
C VAL A 58 -2.05 -3.38 -2.62
N SER A 59 -1.13 -2.69 -3.31
CA SER A 59 0.18 -2.33 -2.78
C SER A 59 0.24 -0.82 -2.57
N GLN A 60 0.68 -0.40 -1.39
CA GLN A 60 0.89 1.01 -1.07
C GLN A 60 2.32 1.19 -0.59
N GLU A 61 3.05 2.05 -1.29
CA GLU A 61 4.40 2.41 -0.88
C GLU A 61 4.39 3.21 0.42
N GLY A 62 5.43 3.00 1.22
CA GLY A 62 5.73 3.85 2.36
C GLY A 62 6.16 5.24 1.92
N LYS A 63 5.83 6.25 2.73
CA LYS A 63 6.29 7.62 2.55
C LYS A 63 7.81 7.66 2.64
N ARG A 64 8.43 8.38 1.72
CA ARG A 64 9.89 8.56 1.67
C ARG A 64 10.21 10.02 1.92
N GLN A 65 11.00 10.28 2.94
CA GLN A 65 11.53 11.61 3.22
C GLN A 65 13.01 11.63 2.86
N ALA A 66 13.39 12.49 1.93
CA ALA A 66 14.79 12.73 1.63
C ALA A 66 15.41 13.54 2.77
N PHE A 67 16.48 13.02 3.37
CA PHE A 67 17.30 13.77 4.32
C PHE A 67 18.48 14.39 3.56
N ALA A 68 18.43 15.70 3.36
CA ALA A 68 19.56 16.46 2.84
C ALA A 68 20.45 16.87 4.03
N VAL A 69 21.65 16.30 4.11
CA VAL A 69 22.68 16.74 5.05
C VAL A 69 23.67 17.66 4.34
N THR A 70 23.92 18.82 4.93
CA THR A 70 24.83 19.85 4.39
C THR A 70 26.31 19.49 4.56
N GLU A 71 26.63 18.54 5.45
CA GLU A 71 28.00 18.19 5.82
C GLU A 71 28.20 16.67 5.92
N GLY A 72 28.58 16.01 4.83
CA GLY A 72 29.13 14.66 4.86
C GLY A 72 28.17 13.51 5.26
N ARG A 73 28.70 12.28 5.23
CA ARG A 73 27.93 11.04 5.53
C ARG A 73 27.66 10.93 7.02
N PHE A 74 26.41 10.69 7.43
CA PHE A 74 26.07 10.41 8.82
C PHE A 74 26.15 8.91 9.12
N ILE A 75 26.79 8.58 10.25
CA ILE A 75 26.78 7.25 10.87
C ILE A 75 26.03 7.40 12.19
N LEU A 76 25.07 6.50 12.45
CA LEU A 76 24.25 6.50 13.67
C LEU A 76 24.93 5.67 14.78
N SER A 77 24.56 5.92 16.02
CA SER A 77 25.21 5.42 17.26
C SER A 77 25.16 3.91 17.48
N ASP A 78 24.43 3.15 16.66
CA ASP A 78 24.35 1.68 16.72
C ASP A 78 25.05 0.97 15.53
N GLY A 79 25.65 1.73 14.62
CA GLY A 79 26.37 1.19 13.48
C GLY A 79 25.52 0.44 12.45
N SER A 80 24.18 0.44 12.56
CA SER A 80 23.31 -0.33 11.67
C SER A 80 22.39 0.59 10.86
N THR A 81 22.66 0.65 9.55
CA THR A 81 21.93 1.50 8.61
C THR A 81 20.52 0.93 8.39
N PHE A 82 19.48 1.70 8.68
CA PHE A 82 18.18 1.55 8.00
C PHE A 82 17.68 2.90 7.50
N ASN A 83 18.29 3.34 6.40
CA ASN A 83 17.52 3.97 5.34
C ASN A 83 17.26 2.89 4.31
N VAL A 84 16.00 2.73 3.88
CA VAL A 84 15.60 1.75 2.87
C VAL A 84 16.17 2.19 1.52
N ILE A 85 17.46 1.93 1.26
CA ILE A 85 18.02 1.95 -0.08
C ILE A 85 17.49 0.69 -0.76
N LYS A 86 16.57 0.83 -1.72
CA LYS A 86 16.14 -0.31 -2.53
C LYS A 86 17.37 -0.84 -3.28
N SER A 87 17.70 -2.11 -3.07
CA SER A 87 18.62 -2.84 -3.94
C SER A 87 17.91 -3.09 -5.26
N LYS A 88 18.00 -2.12 -6.18
CA LYS A 88 17.84 -2.30 -7.63
C LYS A 88 18.11 -0.98 -8.34
N PHE A 89 19.36 -0.81 -8.73
CA PHE A 89 19.66 -0.11 -9.98
C PHE A 89 19.36 -1.13 -11.08
N TYR A 90 18.44 -0.82 -12.00
CA TYR A 90 18.42 -1.50 -13.30
C TYR A 90 19.37 -0.72 -14.21
N GLU A 91 20.25 -1.44 -14.91
CA GLU A 91 21.10 -0.93 -15.99
C GLU A 91 20.28 -0.43 -17.18
#